data_AF-A0A382Y378-F1
#
_entry.id   AF-A0A382Y378-F1
#
_cell.length_a   1.000
_cell.length_b   1.000
_cell.length_c   1.000
_cell.angle_alpha   90.00
_cell.angle_beta   90.00
_cell.angle_gamma   90.00
#
_symmetry.space_group_name_H-M   'P 1'
#
loop_
_entity.id
_entity.type
_entity.pdbx_description
1 polymer ?
#
loop_
_entity_poly.entity_id
_entity_poly.type
_entity_poly.pdbx_seq_one_letter_code
_entity_poly.pdbx_strand_id
1 'polypeptide(L)'
;MEKLNILVVEGNTHEENLKLQKLSNKPQSFNFRNNILKYYPSTVIDIVTPSTKNEASRFISELNKYDGIIWGGSTLNIYEDNLEIRRQLEFAKKIFEFEKKVLAICWGLQLISTAAG
;
A
#
# COMPACT_ATOMS: atom_id res chain seq x y z
N MET A 1 -2.37 0.58 -25.31
CA MET A 1 -2.70 -0.01 -23.99
C MET A 1 -3.41 1.06 -23.20
N GLU A 2 -4.50 0.69 -22.51
CA GLU A 2 -5.20 1.63 -21.63
C GLU A 2 -4.29 2.14 -20.51
N LYS A 3 -4.52 3.39 -20.11
CA LYS A 3 -3.81 4.04 -19.03
C LYS A 3 -4.41 3.55 -17.72
N LEU A 4 -3.66 2.72 -16.99
CA LEU A 4 -4.06 2.23 -15.66
C LEU A 4 -3.70 3.26 -14.59
N ASN A 5 -4.58 3.45 -13.61
CA ASN A 5 -4.34 4.19 -12.38
C ASN A 5 -4.22 3.17 -11.23
N ILE A 6 -3.03 3.03 -10.67
CA ILE A 6 -2.74 2.06 -9.61
C ILE A 6 -2.34 2.80 -8.33
N LEU A 7 -2.93 2.40 -7.21
CA LEU A 7 -2.48 2.82 -5.89
C LEU A 7 -1.57 1.73 -5.29
N VAL A 8 -0.34 2.10 -4.97
CA VAL A 8 0.59 1.23 -4.24
C VAL A 8 0.59 1.63 -2.77
N VAL A 9 0.31 0.68 -1.90
CA VAL A 9 0.30 0.86 -0.45
C VAL A 9 1.62 0.37 0.12
N GLU A 10 2.39 1.28 0.73
CA GLU A 10 3.60 0.96 1.45
C GLU A 10 3.23 0.37 2.81
N GLY A 11 3.57 -0.90 3.01
CA GLY A 11 3.23 -1.65 4.22
C GLY A 11 4.11 -1.28 5.42
N ASN A 12 5.32 -0.77 5.19
CA ASN A 12 6.25 -0.43 6.26
C ASN A 12 5.94 0.90 6.95
N THR A 13 6.46 1.04 8.16
CA THR A 13 6.56 2.33 8.84
C THR A 13 7.58 3.23 8.15
N HIS A 14 7.50 4.53 8.40
CA HIS A 14 8.50 5.48 7.90
C HIS A 14 9.92 5.11 8.38
N GLU A 15 10.06 4.76 9.66
CA GLU A 15 11.33 4.37 10.27
C GLU A 15 11.92 3.12 9.63
N GLU A 16 11.10 2.11 9.38
CA GLU A 16 11.58 0.90 8.73
C GLU A 16 11.97 1.15 7.27
N ASN A 17 11.21 1.98 6.56
CA ASN A 17 11.61 2.41 5.23
C ASN A 17 12.95 3.15 5.20
N LEU A 18 13.27 3.95 6.22
CA LEU A 18 14.57 4.60 6.34
C LEU A 18 15.69 3.57 6.55
N LYS A 19 15.46 2.50 7.33
CA LYS A 19 16.43 1.41 7.49
C LYS A 19 16.63 0.65 6.18
N LEU A 20 15.54 0.27 5.51
CA LEU A 20 15.58 -0.45 4.24
C LEU A 20 16.23 0.37 3.12
N GLN A 21 16.03 1.68 3.09
CA GLN A 21 16.68 2.57 2.13
C GLN A 21 18.20 2.57 2.26
N LYS A 22 18.75 2.43 3.47
CA LYS A 22 20.20 2.30 3.66
C LYS A 22 20.77 1.02 3.05
N LEU A 23 19.95 -0.01 2.89
CA LEU A 23 20.35 -1.31 2.34
C LEU A 23 20.02 -1.46 0.84
N SER A 24 18.94 -0.84 0.38
CA SER A 24 18.35 -1.08 -0.94
C SER A 24 18.14 0.18 -1.79
N ASN A 25 18.63 1.34 -1.32
CA ASN A 25 18.52 2.67 -1.93
C ASN A 25 17.09 3.24 -2.11
N LYS A 26 16.04 2.46 -1.89
CA LYS A 26 14.64 2.91 -2.03
C LYS A 26 13.65 2.06 -1.23
N PRO A 27 12.49 2.61 -0.84
CA PRO A 27 11.41 1.82 -0.23
C PRO A 27 10.87 0.73 -1.18
N GLN A 28 10.22 -0.29 -0.62
CA GLN A 28 9.69 -1.40 -1.41
C GLN A 28 8.59 -0.97 -2.39
N SER A 29 7.73 -0.02 -2.00
CA SER A 29 6.72 0.59 -2.87
C SER A 29 7.29 1.16 -4.18
N PHE A 30 8.51 1.70 -4.15
CA PHE A 30 9.18 2.19 -5.36
C PHE A 30 9.65 1.07 -6.28
N ASN A 31 9.94 -0.12 -5.76
CA ASN A 31 10.26 -1.28 -6.60
C ASN A 31 9.02 -1.71 -7.40
N PHE A 32 7.84 -1.73 -6.79
CA PHE A 32 6.59 -1.97 -7.52
C PHE A 32 6.36 -0.92 -8.61
N ARG A 33 6.44 0.37 -8.26
CA ARG A 33 6.30 1.47 -9.23
C ARG A 33 7.25 1.31 -10.42
N ASN A 34 8.53 1.11 -10.16
CA ASN A 34 9.55 1.00 -11.22
C ASN A 34 9.35 -0.25 -12.09
N ASN A 35 9.02 -1.38 -11.48
CA ASN A 35 8.77 -2.61 -12.22
C ASN A 35 7.52 -2.50 -13.09
N ILE A 36 6.43 -1.94 -12.58
CA ILE A 36 5.21 -1.73 -13.37
C ILE A 36 5.49 -0.78 -14.55
N LEU A 37 6.14 0.36 -14.29
CA LEU A 37 6.45 1.34 -15.34
C LEU A 37 7.41 0.80 -16.42
N LYS A 38 8.24 -0.19 -16.09
CA LYS A 38 9.10 -0.86 -17.07
C LYS A 38 8.29 -1.59 -18.16
N TYR A 39 7.15 -2.18 -17.81
CA TYR A 39 6.31 -2.94 -18.73
C TYR A 39 5.07 -2.15 -19.20
N TYR A 40 4.58 -1.24 -18.37
CA TYR A 40 3.37 -0.42 -18.60
C TYR A 40 3.70 1.06 -18.36
N PRO A 41 4.47 1.71 -19.25
CA PRO A 41 5.03 3.05 -19.03
C PRO A 41 3.98 4.17 -18.95
N SER A 42 2.76 3.95 -19.46
CA SER A 42 1.66 4.91 -19.38
C SER A 42 0.90 4.89 -18.04
N THR A 43 1.19 3.93 -17.15
CA THR A 43 0.49 3.77 -15.87
C THR A 43 0.72 4.99 -14.96
N VAL A 44 -0.34 5.49 -14.33
CA VAL A 44 -0.24 6.45 -13.23
C VAL A 44 -0.17 5.66 -11.93
N ILE A 45 0.87 5.92 -11.15
CA ILE A 45 1.12 5.20 -9.90
C ILE A 45 1.28 6.21 -8.79
N ASP A 46 0.35 6.17 -7.84
CA ASP A 46 0.47 6.88 -6.57
C ASP A 46 0.95 5.90 -5.50
N ILE A 47 1.66 6.42 -4.49
CA ILE A 47 2.12 5.65 -3.33
C ILE A 47 1.53 6.27 -2.07
N VAL A 48 0.89 5.47 -1.23
CA VAL A 48 0.38 5.87 0.09
C VAL A 48 1.10 5.13 1.19
N THR A 49 1.40 5.82 2.31
CA THR A 49 2.05 5.26 3.50
C THR A 49 1.10 5.27 4.70
N PRO A 50 0.09 4.37 4.75
CA PRO A 50 -0.97 4.39 5.76
C PRO A 50 -0.49 4.24 7.21
N SER A 51 0.72 3.70 7.44
CA SER A 51 1.35 3.68 8.77
C SER A 51 1.59 5.08 9.33
N THR A 52 1.76 6.09 8.47
CA THR A 52 1.97 7.50 8.83
C THR A 52 0.65 8.21 9.09
N LYS A 53 0.61 9.03 10.15
CA LYS A 53 -0.59 9.79 10.55
C LYS A 53 -1.13 10.63 9.39
N ASN A 54 -2.43 10.52 9.13
CA ASN A 54 -3.19 11.27 8.13
C ASN A 54 -2.83 11.04 6.66
N GLU A 55 -1.85 10.18 6.31
CA GLU A 55 -1.49 9.95 4.91
C GLU A 55 -2.61 9.24 4.14
N ALA A 56 -3.20 8.18 4.72
CA ALA A 56 -4.31 7.45 4.10
C ALA A 56 -5.54 8.34 3.81
N SER A 57 -5.83 9.32 4.67
CA SER A 57 -7.02 10.15 4.58
C SER A 57 -7.11 10.95 3.27
N ARG A 58 -5.96 11.32 2.69
CA ARG A 58 -5.88 12.05 1.42
C ARG A 58 -6.33 11.23 0.22
N PHE A 59 -6.24 9.90 0.34
CA PHE A 59 -6.54 8.97 -0.74
C PHE A 59 -7.98 8.43 -0.68
N ILE A 60 -8.64 8.47 0.48
CA ILE A 60 -10.00 7.90 0.65
C ILE A 60 -10.99 8.54 -0.33
N SER A 61 -10.98 9.87 -0.47
CA SER A 61 -11.88 10.57 -1.41
C SER A 61 -11.56 10.28 -2.88
N GLU A 62 -10.36 9.78 -3.17
CA GLU A 62 -9.86 9.53 -4.51
C GLU A 62 -9.84 8.04 -4.87
N LEU A 63 -10.22 7.13 -3.96
CA LEU A 63 -10.12 5.68 -4.18
C LEU A 63 -10.80 5.24 -5.47
N ASN A 64 -11.91 5.89 -5.84
CA ASN A 64 -12.64 5.60 -7.07
C ASN A 64 -11.82 5.77 -8.36
N LYS A 65 -10.80 6.64 -8.38
CA LYS A 65 -9.98 6.89 -9.58
C LYS A 65 -9.03 5.74 -9.92
N TYR A 66 -8.76 4.85 -8.98
CA TYR A 66 -7.83 3.73 -9.17
C TYR A 66 -8.55 2.49 -9.68
N ASP A 67 -7.93 1.85 -10.68
CA ASP A 67 -8.39 0.59 -11.27
C ASP A 67 -8.03 -0.62 -10.40
N GLY A 68 -6.99 -0.47 -9.58
CA GLY A 68 -6.52 -1.51 -8.68
C GLY A 68 -5.55 -0.98 -7.64
N ILE A 69 -5.36 -1.81 -6.61
CA ILE A 69 -4.50 -1.52 -5.46
C ILE A 69 -3.48 -2.64 -5.30
N ILE A 70 -2.23 -2.26 -5.02
CA ILE A 70 -1.18 -3.21 -4.65
C ILE A 70 -0.77 -2.92 -3.22
N TRP A 71 -0.90 -3.90 -2.33
CA TRP A 71 -0.46 -3.79 -0.94
C TRP A 71 0.87 -4.52 -0.74
N GLY A 72 1.92 -3.75 -0.47
CA GLY A 72 3.27 -4.26 -0.31
C GLY A 72 3.51 -5.04 0.97
N GLY A 73 4.68 -5.69 1.03
CA GLY A 73 5.17 -6.36 2.23
C GLY A 73 5.59 -5.38 3.34
N SER A 74 5.82 -5.91 4.53
CA SER A 74 6.37 -5.18 5.67
C SER A 74 7.13 -6.12 6.61
N THR A 75 7.94 -5.55 7.50
CA THR A 75 8.50 -6.22 8.67
C THR A 75 7.55 -6.24 9.88
N LEU A 76 6.37 -5.62 9.77
CA LEU A 76 5.32 -5.64 10.80
C LEU A 76 4.74 -7.04 11.02
N ASN A 77 4.20 -7.26 12.22
CA ASN A 77 3.57 -8.50 12.62
C ASN A 77 2.10 -8.25 13.00
N ILE A 78 1.16 -8.98 12.38
CA ILE A 78 -0.28 -8.71 12.51
C ILE A 78 -0.83 -8.98 13.92
N TYR A 79 -0.09 -9.73 14.73
CA TYR A 79 -0.45 -10.01 16.12
C TYR A 79 -0.03 -8.89 17.08
N GLU A 80 0.76 -7.92 16.63
CA GLU A 80 1.11 -6.75 17.43
C GLU A 80 -0.01 -5.70 17.37
N ASP A 81 -0.20 -5.01 18.49
CA ASP A 81 -1.20 -3.96 18.61
C ASP A 81 -0.53 -2.59 18.75
N ASN A 82 -0.19 -1.99 17.61
CA ASN A 82 0.38 -0.66 17.54
C ASN A 82 -0.41 0.26 16.60
N LEU A 83 -0.14 1.56 16.70
CA LEU A 83 -0.90 2.59 16.02
C LEU A 83 -0.75 2.51 14.49
N GLU A 84 0.42 2.13 14.02
CA GLU A 84 0.75 1.95 12.61
C GLU A 84 -0.07 0.82 11.99
N ILE A 85 -0.21 -0.30 12.69
CA ILE A 85 -1.03 -1.46 12.26
C ILE A 85 -2.50 -1.08 12.28
N ARG A 86 -3.00 -0.44 13.34
CA ARG A 86 -4.40 0.00 13.42
C ARG A 86 -4.77 0.94 12.27
N ARG A 87 -3.91 1.91 11.94
CA ARG A 87 -4.14 2.81 10.79
C ARG A 87 -4.24 2.04 9.47
N GLN A 88 -3.38 1.05 9.28
CA GLN A 88 -3.40 0.21 8.09
C GLN A 88 -4.66 -0.65 8.00
N LEU A 89 -5.09 -1.26 9.10
CA LEU A 89 -6.34 -2.03 9.18
C LEU A 89 -7.56 -1.16 8.86
N GLU A 90 -7.63 0.05 9.41
CA GLU A 90 -8.72 0.98 9.11
C GLU A 90 -8.72 1.41 7.64
N PHE A 91 -7.55 1.62 7.04
CA PHE A 91 -7.47 1.92 5.61
C PHE A 91 -7.88 0.73 4.73
N ALA A 92 -7.52 -0.50 5.11
CA ALA A 92 -7.95 -1.72 4.41
C ALA A 92 -9.47 -1.90 4.47
N LYS A 93 -10.09 -1.72 5.64
CA LYS A 93 -11.55 -1.75 5.78
C LYS A 93 -12.21 -0.72 4.86
N LYS A 94 -11.66 0.50 4.81
CA LYS A 94 -12.16 1.55 3.91
C LYS A 94 -12.04 1.15 2.44
N ILE A 95 -10.98 0.48 2.03
CA ILE A 95 -10.83 0.00 0.64
C ILE A 95 -11.95 -0.96 0.24
N PHE A 96 -12.43 -1.82 1.16
CA PHE A 96 -13.53 -2.74 0.86
C PHE A 96 -14.86 -2.03 0.56
N GLU A 97 -15.08 -0.83 1.10
CA GLU A 97 -16.26 -0.01 0.80
C GLU A 97 -16.30 0.46 -0.67
N PHE A 98 -15.17 0.38 -1.40
CA PHE A 98 -15.04 0.83 -2.80
C PHE A 98 -14.93 -0.33 -3.81
N GLU A 99 -15.11 -1.58 -3.37
CA GLU A 99 -15.08 -2.80 -4.21
C GLU A 99 -13.84 -2.89 -5.13
N LYS A 100 -12.69 -2.42 -4.65
CA LYS A 100 -11.46 -2.36 -5.45
C LYS A 100 -10.80 -3.73 -5.56
N LYS A 101 -10.17 -3.98 -6.72
CA LYS A 101 -9.30 -5.14 -6.93
C LYS A 101 -7.99 -4.92 -6.17
N VAL A 102 -7.64 -5.84 -5.27
CA VAL A 102 -6.43 -5.73 -4.44
C VAL A 102 -5.50 -6.92 -4.71
N LEU A 103 -4.26 -6.62 -5.07
CA LEU A 103 -3.14 -7.57 -5.00
C LEU A 103 -2.41 -7.34 -3.68
N ALA A 104 -2.40 -8.33 -2.79
CA ALA A 104 -1.82 -8.21 -1.46
C ALA A 104 -0.67 -9.22 -1.27
N ILE A 105 0.49 -8.76 -0.76
CA ILE A 105 1.72 -9.56 -0.72
C ILE A 105 2.27 -9.63 0.70
N CYS A 106 2.51 -10.85 1.22
CA CYS A 106 3.08 -11.09 2.55
C CYS A 106 2.28 -10.38 3.65
N TRP A 107 2.84 -9.34 4.28
CA TRP A 107 2.13 -8.45 5.21
C TRP A 107 0.79 -7.96 4.66
N GLY A 108 0.75 -7.50 3.40
CA GLY A 108 -0.49 -7.04 2.79
C GLY A 108 -1.58 -8.12 2.81
N LEU A 109 -1.21 -9.39 2.58
CA LEU A 109 -2.15 -10.51 2.63
C LEU A 109 -2.66 -10.76 4.05
N GLN A 110 -1.77 -10.76 5.05
CA GLN A 110 -2.16 -10.90 6.46
C GLN A 110 -3.13 -9.79 6.88
N LEU A 111 -2.81 -8.56 6.50
CA LEU A 111 -3.59 -7.39 6.87
C LEU A 111 -4.96 -7.35 6.16
N ILE A 112 -5.00 -7.61 4.86
CA ILE A 112 -6.26 -7.67 4.09
C ILE A 112 -7.16 -8.79 4.61
N SER A 113 -6.60 -9.97 4.90
CA SER A 113 -7.37 -11.08 5.47
C SER A 113 -7.95 -10.72 6.84
N THR A 114 -7.13 -10.13 7.72
CA THR A 114 -7.56 -9.70 9.05
C THR A 114 -8.63 -8.60 9.00
N ALA A 115 -8.53 -7.68 8.03
CA ALA A 115 -9.52 -6.63 7.85
C ALA A 115 -10.86 -7.16 7.30
N ALA A 116 -10.84 -8.25 6.53
CA ALA A 116 -12.02 -8.84 5.91
C ALA A 116 -12.86 -9.69 6.88
N GLY A 117 -12.23 -10.27 7.93
CA GLY A 117 -12.87 -11.14 8.91
C GLY A 117 -12.65 -12.60 8.61
#